data_AF-A0A2H0S083-F1
#
_entry.id   AF-A0A2H0S083-F1
#
_cell.length_a   1.000
_cell.length_b   1.000
_cell.length_c   1.000
_cell.angle_alpha   90.00
_cell.angle_beta   90.00
_cell.angle_gamma   90.00
#
_symmetry.space_group_name_H-M   'P 1'
#
loop_
_entity.id
_entity.type
_entity.pdbx_description
1 polymer ?
#
loop_
_entity_poly.entity_id
_entity_poly.type
_entity_poly.pdbx_seq_one_letter_code
_entity_poly.pdbx_strand_id
1 'polypeptide(L)'
;MADDMQAPATKQDLQDFMRSLQLTFTDIDARFENIDKRFEKIDARFEQMEKRMDKHAEDMKHHFDITVEHIKHEMLHGALNDKVEQHEDRIQIIEQHVGLVAA
;
A
#
# COMPACT_ATOMS: atom_id res chain seq x y z
N MET A 1 4.02 -67.07 -32.43
CA MET A 1 4.22 -65.63 -32.20
C MET A 1 4.02 -64.96 -33.55
N ALA A 2 2.75 -64.70 -33.89
CA ALA A 2 2.42 -64.03 -35.14
C ALA A 2 2.63 -62.55 -34.90
N ASP A 3 3.55 -62.01 -35.66
CA ASP A 3 3.94 -60.61 -35.77
C ASP A 3 2.69 -59.73 -35.89
N ASP A 4 2.50 -58.80 -34.94
CA ASP A 4 1.52 -57.72 -35.02
C ASP A 4 1.91 -56.82 -36.19
N MET A 5 1.59 -57.27 -37.41
CA MET A 5 1.74 -56.47 -38.63
C MET A 5 0.64 -55.41 -38.65
N GLN A 6 0.82 -54.36 -37.84
CA GLN A 6 0.07 -53.12 -37.95
C GLN A 6 0.27 -52.61 -39.39
N ALA A 7 -0.83 -52.50 -40.15
CA ALA A 7 -0.78 -51.94 -41.50
C ALA A 7 -0.12 -50.55 -41.44
N PRO A 8 0.74 -50.20 -42.42
CA PRO A 8 1.40 -48.90 -42.44
C PRO A 8 0.35 -47.78 -42.49
N ALA A 9 0.60 -46.69 -41.76
CA ALA A 9 -0.32 -45.56 -41.69
C ALA A 9 -0.64 -45.03 -43.09
N THR A 10 -1.93 -44.82 -43.36
CA THR A 10 -2.42 -44.33 -44.64
C THR A 10 -2.32 -42.80 -44.74
N LYS A 11 -2.46 -42.28 -45.96
CA LYS A 11 -2.57 -40.82 -46.18
C LYS A 11 -3.76 -40.21 -45.42
N GLN A 12 -4.84 -40.97 -45.23
CA GLN A 12 -6.01 -40.53 -44.48
C GLN A 12 -5.68 -40.39 -42.99
N ASP A 13 -4.98 -41.37 -42.40
CA ASP A 13 -4.55 -41.33 -41.00
C ASP A 13 -3.66 -40.11 -40.72
N LEU A 14 -2.75 -39.80 -41.65
CA LEU A 14 -1.90 -38.61 -41.57
C LEU A 14 -2.71 -37.31 -41.66
N GLN A 15 -3.75 -37.25 -42.51
CA GLN A 15 -4.60 -36.07 -42.62
C GLN A 15 -5.45 -35.84 -41.36
N ASP A 16 -6.00 -36.90 -40.79
CA ASP A 16 -6.80 -36.81 -39.57
C ASP A 16 -5.92 -36.44 -38.36
N PHE A 17 -4.70 -36.97 -38.29
CA PHE A 17 -3.71 -36.54 -37.30
C PHE A 17 -3.35 -35.06 -37.44
N MET A 18 -3.05 -34.59 -38.66
CA MET A 18 -2.73 -33.18 -38.91
C MET A 18 -3.89 -32.25 -38.56
N ARG A 19 -5.13 -32.66 -38.84
CA ARG A 19 -6.33 -31.91 -38.43
C ARG A 19 -6.46 -31.86 -36.91
N SER A 20 -6.26 -32.98 -36.22
CA SER A 20 -6.27 -33.03 -34.75
C SER A 20 -5.21 -32.10 -34.17
N LEU A 21 -3.99 -32.13 -34.68
CA LEU A 21 -2.91 -31.23 -34.26
C LEU A 21 -3.31 -29.76 -34.43
N GLN A 22 -3.85 -29.37 -35.59
CA GLN A 22 -4.31 -28.01 -35.82
C GLN A 22 -5.36 -27.57 -34.79
N LEU A 23 -6.33 -28.43 -34.48
CA LEU A 23 -7.32 -28.14 -33.44
C LEU A 23 -6.68 -27.97 -32.06
N THR A 24 -5.71 -28.81 -31.71
CA THR A 24 -5.01 -28.68 -30.42
C THR A 24 -4.19 -27.39 -30.33
N PHE A 25 -3.52 -26.96 -31.41
CA PHE A 25 -2.78 -25.70 -31.40
C PHE A 25 -3.71 -24.49 -31.25
N THR A 26 -4.84 -24.49 -31.96
CA THR A 26 -5.85 -23.43 -31.81
C THR A 26 -6.41 -23.35 -30.38
N ASP A 27 -6.65 -24.49 -29.73
CA ASP A 27 -7.08 -24.50 -28.32
C ASP A 27 -5.99 -23.95 -27.39
N ILE A 28 -4.74 -24.34 -27.61
CA ILE A 28 -3.59 -23.83 -26.87
C ILE A 28 -3.48 -22.31 -27.02
N ASP A 29 -3.58 -21.78 -28.24
CA ASP A 29 -3.53 -20.33 -28.51
C ASP A 29 -4.65 -19.60 -27.75
N ALA A 30 -5.88 -20.11 -27.81
CA ALA A 30 -7.01 -19.53 -27.07
C ALA A 30 -6.79 -19.53 -25.54
N ARG A 31 -6.14 -20.57 -25.01
CA ARG A 31 -5.78 -20.64 -23.59
C ARG A 31 -4.68 -19.62 -23.23
N PHE A 32 -3.70 -19.42 -24.10
CA PHE A 32 -2.67 -18.39 -23.89
C PHE A 32 -3.26 -16.98 -23.93
N GLU A 33 -4.16 -16.67 -24.87
CA GLU A 33 -4.87 -15.39 -24.86
C GLU A 33 -5.67 -15.15 -23.56
N ASN A 34 -6.26 -16.22 -23.00
CA ASN A 34 -6.94 -16.12 -21.71
C ASN A 34 -5.97 -15.83 -20.56
N ILE A 35 -4.80 -16.47 -20.58
CA ILE A 35 -3.73 -16.26 -19.61
C ILE A 35 -3.25 -14.80 -19.68
N ASP A 36 -3.01 -14.26 -20.87
CA ASP A 36 -2.59 -12.87 -21.07
C ASP A 36 -3.60 -11.88 -20.46
N LYS A 37 -4.89 -12.06 -20.75
CA LYS A 37 -5.98 -11.25 -20.15
C LYS A 37 -6.04 -11.34 -18.63
N ARG A 38 -5.62 -12.47 -18.04
CA ARG A 38 -5.54 -12.62 -16.58
C ARG A 38 -4.32 -11.90 -16.02
N PHE A 39 -3.19 -11.91 -16.72
CA PHE A 39 -2.00 -11.16 -16.33
C PHE A 39 -2.22 -9.64 -16.40
N GLU A 40 -2.87 -9.13 -17.45
CA GLU A 40 -3.25 -7.71 -17.52
C GLU A 40 -4.09 -7.27 -16.31
N LYS A 41 -5.03 -8.12 -15.87
CA LYS A 41 -5.83 -7.85 -14.65
C LYS A 41 -5.01 -7.91 -13.37
N ILE A 42 -3.98 -8.75 -13.32
CA ILE A 42 -3.06 -8.84 -12.18
C ILE A 42 -2.22 -7.57 -12.11
N ASP A 43 -1.68 -7.13 -13.24
CA ASP A 43 -0.86 -5.91 -13.33
C ASP A 43 -1.66 -4.68 -12.86
N ALA A 44 -2.89 -4.52 -13.35
CA ALA A 44 -3.77 -3.43 -12.91
C ALA A 44 -4.05 -3.45 -11.39
N ARG A 45 -4.15 -4.63 -10.77
CA ARG A 45 -4.32 -4.77 -9.31
C ARG A 45 -3.05 -4.40 -8.56
N PHE A 46 -1.87 -4.73 -9.09
CA PHE A 46 -0.60 -4.34 -8.49
C PHE A 46 -0.39 -2.83 -8.55
N GLU A 47 -0.67 -2.18 -9.70
CA GLU A 47 -0.63 -0.72 -9.81
C GLU A 47 -1.57 -0.04 -8.81
N GLN A 48 -2.78 -0.58 -8.61
CA GLN A 48 -3.71 -0.06 -7.62
C GLN A 48 -3.18 -0.24 -6.19
N MET A 49 -2.50 -1.35 -5.90
CA MET A 49 -1.90 -1.61 -4.60
C MET A 49 -0.76 -0.62 -4.31
N GLU A 50 0.12 -0.38 -5.28
CA GLU A 50 1.22 0.58 -5.18
C GLU A 50 0.69 1.98 -4.85
N LYS A 51 -0.29 2.47 -5.62
CA LYS A 51 -0.93 3.78 -5.34
C LYS A 51 -1.54 3.89 -3.95
N ARG A 52 -2.11 2.79 -3.42
CA ARG A 52 -2.67 2.77 -2.07
C ARG A 52 -1.58 2.79 -1.01
N MET A 53 -0.46 2.12 -1.25
CA MET A 53 0.69 2.11 -0.34
C MET A 53 1.36 3.48 -0.29
N ASP A 54 1.56 4.12 -1.44
CA ASP A 54 2.10 5.48 -1.52
C ASP A 54 1.23 6.46 -0.75
N LYS A 55 -0.08 6.44 -1.00
CA LYS A 55 -1.03 7.27 -0.26
C LYS A 55 -0.97 7.01 1.24
N HIS A 56 -0.87 5.76 1.67
CA HIS A 56 -0.80 5.44 3.09
C HIS A 56 0.48 5.95 3.73
N ALA A 57 1.61 5.89 3.01
CA ALA A 57 2.88 6.44 3.47
C ALA A 57 2.80 7.98 3.60
N GLU A 58 2.18 8.66 2.64
CA GLU A 58 1.93 10.10 2.70
C GLU A 58 1.02 10.49 3.88
N ASP A 59 -0.10 9.79 4.06
CA ASP A 59 -1.03 10.01 5.17
C ASP A 59 -0.34 9.81 6.52
N MET A 60 0.50 8.77 6.64
CA MET A 60 1.26 8.48 7.87
C MET A 60 2.29 9.57 8.15
N LYS A 61 3.01 10.04 7.13
CA LYS A 61 3.95 11.16 7.27
C LYS A 61 3.23 12.41 7.76
N HIS A 62 2.10 12.75 7.15
CA HIS A 62 1.32 13.93 7.54
C HIS A 62 0.79 13.82 8.98
N HIS A 63 0.29 12.65 9.37
CA HIS A 63 -0.14 12.40 10.76
C HIS A 63 1.02 12.57 11.74
N PHE A 64 2.22 12.09 11.39
CA PHE A 64 3.41 12.24 12.24
C PHE A 64 3.82 13.70 12.37
N ASP A 65 3.86 14.46 11.27
CA ASP A 65 4.17 15.89 11.27
C ASP A 65 3.19 16.65 12.20
N ILE A 66 1.88 16.38 12.12
CA ILE A 66 0.87 16.97 13.03
C ILE A 66 1.13 16.58 14.49
N THR A 67 1.41 15.30 14.74
CA THR A 67 1.62 14.79 16.11
C THR A 67 2.83 15.45 16.76
N VAL A 68 3.92 15.58 16.00
CA VAL A 68 5.14 16.25 16.45
C VAL A 68 4.89 17.73 16.77
N GLU A 69 4.16 18.43 15.90
CA GLU A 69 3.82 19.84 16.14
C GLU A 69 2.89 20.01 17.35
N HIS A 70 1.92 19.11 17.55
CA HIS A 70 1.09 19.11 18.77
C HIS A 70 1.93 18.93 20.04
N ILE A 71 2.84 17.94 20.07
CA ILE A 71 3.70 17.70 21.24
C ILE A 71 4.58 18.91 21.52
N LYS A 72 5.19 19.52 20.49
CA LYS A 72 5.99 20.74 20.67
C LYS A 72 5.14 21.87 21.26
N HIS A 73 3.93 22.06 20.76
CA HIS A 73 3.03 23.10 21.26
C HIS A 73 2.65 22.85 22.72
N GLU A 74 2.29 21.63 23.10
CA GLU A 74 1.97 21.26 24.50
C GLU A 74 3.16 21.48 25.44
N MET A 75 4.36 21.07 25.05
CA MET A 75 5.58 21.27 25.85
C MET A 75 5.91 22.76 26.04
N LEU A 76 5.77 23.58 24.99
CA LEU A 76 6.01 25.02 25.06
C LEU A 76 4.94 25.73 25.90
N HIS A 77 3.67 25.34 25.75
CA HIS A 77 2.58 25.92 26.54
C HIS A 77 2.74 25.62 28.03
N GLY A 78 3.09 24.39 28.40
CA GLY A 78 3.35 24.03 29.80
C GLY A 78 4.49 24.87 30.40
N ALA A 79 5.63 24.93 29.72
CA ALA A 79 6.78 25.70 30.19
C ALA A 79 6.50 27.21 30.32
N LEU A 80 5.67 27.78 29.42
CA LEU A 80 5.25 29.18 29.53
C LEU A 80 4.30 29.39 30.70
N ASN A 81 3.35 28.48 30.90
CA ASN A 81 2.38 28.54 31.99
C ASN A 81 3.07 28.50 33.37
N ASP A 82 4.01 27.57 33.57
CA ASP A 82 4.81 27.47 34.80
C ASP A 82 5.55 28.78 35.10
N LYS A 83 6.06 29.44 34.06
CA LYS A 83 6.78 30.71 34.18
C LYS A 83 5.86 31.88 34.50
N VAL A 84 4.64 31.88 33.98
CA VAL A 84 3.61 32.89 34.29
C VAL A 84 3.19 32.75 35.76
N GLU A 85 2.93 31.53 36.21
CA GLU A 85 2.59 31.24 37.62
C GLU A 85 3.72 31.71 38.56
N GLN A 86 4.98 31.38 38.22
CA GLN A 86 6.13 31.86 38.99
C GLN A 86 6.22 33.41 39.02
N HIS A 87 5.91 34.08 37.90
CA HIS A 87 5.91 35.53 37.86
C HIS A 87 4.81 36.13 38.72
N GLU A 88 3.64 35.51 38.77
CA GLU A 88 2.51 35.94 39.59
C GLU A 88 2.83 35.84 41.09
N ASP A 89 3.42 34.73 41.52
CA ASP A 89 3.95 34.57 42.89
C ASP A 89 4.98 35.65 43.24
N ARG A 90 5.92 35.93 42.33
CA ARG A 90 6.94 36.97 42.53
C ARG A 90 6.34 38.36 42.63
N ILE A 91 5.32 38.65 41.81
CA ILE A 91 4.59 39.92 41.85
C ILE A 91 3.90 40.07 43.21
N GLN A 92 3.20 39.04 43.68
CA GLN A 92 2.52 39.06 44.97
C GLN A 92 3.49 39.30 46.14
N ILE A 93 4.66 38.66 46.12
CA ILE A 93 5.72 38.89 47.12
C ILE A 93 6.20 40.35 47.07
N ILE A 94 6.40 40.92 45.88
CA ILE A 94 6.82 42.33 45.73
C ILE A 94 5.74 43.28 46.24
N GLU A 95 4.48 43.05 45.89
CA GLU A 95 3.34 43.86 46.35
C GLU A 95 3.24 43.89 47.88
N GLN A 96 3.45 42.73 48.54
CA GLN A 96 3.53 42.65 50.00
C GLN A 96 4.69 43.47 50.57
N HIS A 97 5.89 43.40 49.96
CA HIS A 97 7.08 44.11 50.45
C HIS A 97 7.02 45.63 50.24
N VAL A 98 6.42 46.09 49.15
CA VAL A 98 6.29 47.52 48.82
C VAL A 98 5.11 48.16 49.57
N GLY A 99 4.35 47.37 50.35
CA GLY A 99 3.19 47.86 51.11
C GLY A 99 1.98 48.20 50.23
N LEU A 100 1.94 47.66 49.00
CA LEU A 100 0.81 47.84 48.08
C LEU A 100 -0.42 47.00 48.46
N VAL A 101 -0.27 46.05 49.38
CA VAL A 101 -1.41 45.40 50.06
C VAL A 101 -1.81 46.28 51.25
N ALA A 102 -2.54 47.36 50.98
CA ALA A 102 -3.16 48.21 52.00
C ALA A 102 -4.66 48.39 51.70
N ALA A 103 -5.49 47.89 52.63
CA ALA A 103 -6.92 48.13 52.84
C ALA A 103 -7.93 47.65 51.77
#